data_AF-A0A5P8U188-F1
#
_entry.id   AF-A0A5P8U188-F1
#
_cell.length_a   1.000
_cell.length_b   1.000
_cell.length_c   1.000
_cell.angle_alpha   90.00
_cell.angle_beta   90.00
_cell.angle_gamma   90.00
#
_symmetry.space_group_name_H-M   'P 1'
#
loop_
_entity.id
_entity.type
_entity.pdbx_description
1 polymer ?
#
loop_
_entity_poly.entity_id
_entity_poly.type
_entity_poly.pdbx_seq_one_letter_code
_entity_poly.pdbx_strand_id
1 'polypeptide(L)'
;FEGQTKTKLGNPEVQGAVETCVAEVLYYYLEEYPKEAKLIVNKVIVAAQARQAARKAREMVQRKNVLMGHSLPGKLADCSESDPTLCELFLVEGDSAGGTAKMGRNRRFQAILPLKGKILNVEKAQVYKVYDNEEVRNMITALGVAMGTDGNDKAINLNKLRYHKIVIMTDA
;
A
#
# COMPACT_ATOMS: atom_id res chain seq x y z
N PHE A 1 20.19 -13.10 24.91
CA PHE A 1 18.81 -12.70 24.55
C PHE A 1 18.66 -11.19 24.74
N GLU A 2 18.05 -10.51 23.80
CA GLU A 2 17.70 -9.09 23.91
C GLU A 2 16.39 -8.94 24.70
N GLY A 3 16.41 -8.14 25.77
CA GLY A 3 15.24 -7.82 26.59
C GLY A 3 14.79 -8.90 27.58
N GLN A 4 13.91 -8.49 28.50
CA GLN A 4 13.37 -9.33 29.58
C GLN A 4 12.49 -10.48 29.08
N THR A 5 11.81 -10.30 27.95
CA THR A 5 10.91 -11.30 27.35
C THR A 5 11.67 -12.42 26.64
N LYS A 6 13.00 -12.32 26.51
CA LYS A 6 13.88 -13.31 25.86
C LYS A 6 13.43 -13.76 24.46
N THR A 7 12.77 -12.89 23.71
CA THR A 7 12.19 -13.23 22.40
C THR A 7 13.20 -13.19 21.25
N LYS A 8 14.30 -12.45 21.40
CA LYS A 8 15.32 -12.31 20.36
C LYS A 8 16.67 -12.78 20.87
N LEU A 9 17.32 -13.68 20.14
CA LEU A 9 18.68 -14.11 20.42
C LEU A 9 19.64 -13.11 19.74
N GLY A 10 20.62 -12.62 20.50
CA GLY A 10 21.56 -11.58 20.06
C GLY A 10 23.01 -12.05 20.05
N ASN A 11 23.26 -13.35 19.91
CA ASN A 11 24.58 -13.97 19.92
C ASN A 11 25.13 -14.05 18.48
N PRO A 12 26.10 -13.20 18.08
CA PRO A 12 26.58 -13.15 16.70
C PRO A 12 27.30 -14.44 16.27
N GLU A 13 27.98 -15.09 17.23
CA GLU A 13 28.65 -16.38 17.03
C GLU A 13 27.70 -17.51 16.60
N VAL A 14 26.47 -17.51 17.16
CA VAL A 14 25.44 -18.51 16.85
C VAL A 14 24.87 -18.25 15.46
N GLN A 15 24.71 -16.98 15.07
CA GLN A 15 24.27 -16.64 13.72
C GLN A 15 25.24 -17.19 12.66
N GLY A 16 26.55 -16.97 12.83
CA GLY A 16 27.56 -17.47 11.90
C GLY A 16 27.57 -19.00 11.80
N ALA A 17 27.53 -19.69 12.95
CA ALA A 17 27.49 -21.16 12.96
C ALA A 17 26.25 -21.73 12.24
N VAL A 18 25.07 -21.16 12.49
CA VAL A 18 23.83 -21.60 11.84
C VAL A 18 23.86 -21.30 10.35
N GLU A 19 24.36 -20.13 9.94
CA GLU A 19 24.47 -19.74 8.53
C GLU A 19 25.35 -20.71 7.75
N THR A 20 26.53 -21.06 8.27
CA THR A 20 27.43 -22.03 7.63
C THR A 20 26.77 -23.40 7.48
N CYS A 21 26.20 -23.95 8.56
CA CYS A 21 25.56 -25.27 8.52
C CYS A 21 24.38 -25.32 7.55
N VAL A 22 23.52 -24.29 7.56
CA VAL A 22 22.35 -24.23 6.66
C VAL A 22 22.78 -24.04 5.22
N ALA A 23 23.78 -23.19 4.94
CA ALA A 23 24.26 -22.95 3.59
C ALA A 23 24.82 -24.22 2.95
N GLU A 24 25.62 -24.99 3.69
CA GLU A 24 26.21 -26.25 3.22
C GLU A 24 25.13 -27.30 2.90
N VAL A 25 24.22 -27.56 3.85
CA VAL A 25 23.15 -28.56 3.66
C VAL A 25 22.19 -28.12 2.53
N LEU A 26 21.86 -26.83 2.46
CA LEU A 26 21.01 -26.31 1.39
C LEU A 26 21.69 -26.43 0.03
N TYR A 27 23.00 -26.19 -0.05
CA TYR A 27 23.76 -26.35 -1.28
C TYR A 27 23.69 -27.80 -1.79
N TYR A 28 23.99 -28.78 -0.92
CA TYR A 28 23.91 -30.19 -1.29
C TYR A 28 22.50 -30.60 -1.69
N TYR A 29 21.47 -30.18 -0.95
CA TYR A 29 20.09 -30.49 -1.29
C TYR A 29 19.69 -29.94 -2.68
N LEU A 30 20.09 -28.71 -3.01
CA LEU A 30 19.74 -28.13 -4.31
C LEU A 30 20.45 -28.82 -5.49
N GLU A 31 21.68 -29.32 -5.28
CA GLU A 31 22.42 -30.09 -6.29
C GLU A 31 21.87 -31.53 -6.44
N GLU A 32 21.52 -32.20 -5.34
CA GLU A 32 20.96 -33.56 -5.37
C GLU A 32 19.53 -33.61 -5.95
N TYR A 33 18.75 -32.54 -5.76
CA TYR A 33 17.34 -32.47 -6.17
C TYR A 33 17.10 -31.35 -7.21
N PRO A 34 17.61 -31.48 -8.45
CA PRO A 34 17.59 -30.40 -9.45
C PRO A 34 16.18 -29.99 -9.91
N LYS A 35 15.19 -30.90 -9.84
CA LYS A 35 13.80 -30.58 -10.21
C LYS A 35 13.16 -29.66 -9.17
N GLU A 36 13.31 -30.00 -7.89
CA GLU A 36 12.84 -29.24 -6.74
C GLU A 36 13.58 -27.90 -6.64
N ALA A 37 14.91 -27.91 -6.84
CA ALA A 37 15.72 -26.70 -6.88
C ALA A 37 15.21 -25.71 -7.93
N LYS A 38 14.91 -26.18 -9.15
CA LYS A 38 14.34 -25.36 -10.22
C LYS A 38 12.98 -24.77 -9.82
N LEU A 39 12.11 -25.53 -9.16
CA LEU A 39 10.83 -25.04 -8.66
C LEU A 39 10.99 -23.94 -7.60
N ILE A 40 11.90 -24.14 -6.64
CA ILE A 40 12.21 -23.17 -5.59
C ILE A 40 12.75 -21.88 -6.22
N VAL A 41 13.77 -21.99 -7.07
CA VAL A 41 14.40 -20.84 -7.74
C VAL A 41 13.39 -20.07 -8.60
N ASN A 42 12.56 -20.76 -9.38
CA ASN A 42 11.50 -20.10 -10.16
C ASN A 42 10.53 -19.31 -9.27
N LYS A 43 10.12 -19.88 -8.13
CA LYS A 43 9.26 -19.18 -7.17
C LYS A 43 9.95 -17.94 -6.58
N VAL A 44 11.25 -18.04 -6.27
CA VAL A 44 12.07 -16.92 -5.79
C VAL A 44 12.15 -15.81 -6.85
N ILE A 45 12.39 -16.17 -8.13
CA ILE A 45 12.45 -15.22 -9.24
C ILE A 45 11.12 -14.49 -9.41
N VAL A 46 10.00 -15.23 -9.43
CA VAL A 46 8.65 -14.64 -9.55
C VAL A 46 8.39 -13.68 -8.38
N ALA A 47 8.74 -14.06 -7.16
CA ALA A 47 8.62 -13.19 -5.99
C ALA A 47 9.51 -11.94 -6.07
N ALA A 48 10.75 -12.08 -6.57
CA ALA A 48 11.66 -10.97 -6.77
C ALA A 48 11.16 -9.99 -7.84
N GLN A 49 10.70 -10.49 -8.97
CA GLN A 49 10.08 -9.68 -10.03
C GLN A 49 8.83 -8.95 -9.51
N ALA A 50 7.97 -9.63 -8.74
CA ALA A 50 6.80 -9.01 -8.13
C ALA A 50 7.18 -7.88 -7.15
N ARG A 51 8.23 -8.06 -6.33
CA ARG A 51 8.76 -7.01 -5.44
C ARG A 51 9.30 -5.82 -6.23
N GLN A 52 10.07 -6.06 -7.29
CA GLN A 52 10.61 -4.99 -8.14
C GLN A 52 9.49 -4.23 -8.87
N ALA A 53 8.51 -4.94 -9.42
CA ALA A 53 7.34 -4.33 -10.05
C ALA A 53 6.55 -3.48 -9.04
N ALA A 54 6.31 -4.00 -7.83
CA ALA A 54 5.65 -3.25 -6.76
C ALA A 54 6.44 -2.01 -6.34
N ARG A 55 7.78 -2.06 -6.32
CA ARG A 55 8.62 -0.89 -6.03
C ARG A 55 8.50 0.16 -7.14
N LYS A 56 8.61 -0.25 -8.41
CA LYS A 56 8.45 0.64 -9.57
C LYS A 56 7.06 1.28 -9.62
N ALA A 57 6.01 0.52 -9.36
CA ALA A 57 4.63 1.02 -9.31
C ALA A 57 4.46 2.05 -8.18
N ARG A 58 5.00 1.77 -6.99
CA ARG A 58 5.01 2.73 -5.86
C ARG A 58 5.76 4.02 -6.21
N GLU A 59 6.98 3.91 -6.72
CA GLU A 59 7.79 5.07 -7.13
C GLU A 59 7.06 5.91 -8.19
N MET A 60 6.36 5.27 -9.14
CA MET A 60 5.56 5.97 -10.14
C MET A 60 4.37 6.73 -9.54
N VAL A 61 3.63 6.13 -8.61
CA VAL A 61 2.52 6.78 -7.91
C VAL A 61 3.02 7.97 -7.09
N GLN A 62 4.13 7.80 -6.35
CA GLN A 62 4.71 8.89 -5.57
C GLN A 62 5.22 10.04 -6.44
N ARG A 63 5.94 9.76 -7.55
CA ARG A 63 6.43 10.80 -8.47
C ARG A 63 5.29 11.59 -9.12
N LYS A 64 4.21 10.92 -9.52
CA LYS A 64 3.03 11.60 -10.09
C LYS A 64 2.33 12.48 -9.05
N ASN A 65 2.23 12.04 -7.80
CA ASN A 65 1.65 12.83 -6.71
C ASN A 65 2.47 14.10 -6.38
N VAL A 66 3.79 14.08 -6.56
CA VAL A 66 4.65 15.27 -6.38
C VAL A 66 4.44 16.29 -7.50
N LEU A 67 4.24 15.83 -8.75
CA LEU A 67 4.14 16.70 -9.92
C LEU A 67 2.74 17.30 -10.14
N MET A 68 1.66 16.62 -9.72
CA MET A 68 0.29 17.04 -10.03
C MET A 68 -0.47 17.73 -8.90
N GLY A 69 0.16 17.98 -7.74
CA GLY A 69 -0.54 18.43 -6.55
C GLY A 69 -1.54 17.38 -6.04
N HIS A 70 -2.09 17.57 -4.84
CA HIS A 70 -3.03 16.61 -4.24
C HIS A 70 -4.44 16.71 -4.85
N SER A 71 -4.56 17.36 -6.02
CA SER A 71 -5.81 17.52 -6.74
C SER A 71 -6.05 16.32 -7.65
N LEU A 72 -7.26 15.76 -7.59
CA LEU A 72 -7.79 14.82 -8.58
C LEU A 72 -8.84 15.57 -9.40
N PRO A 73 -8.46 16.33 -10.46
CA PRO A 73 -9.37 17.20 -11.17
C PRO A 73 -10.54 16.42 -11.75
N GLY A 74 -11.76 16.87 -11.47
CA GLY A 74 -12.99 16.24 -11.95
C GLY A 74 -13.45 15.01 -11.18
N LYS A 75 -12.61 14.43 -10.29
CA LYS A 75 -13.00 13.25 -9.48
C LYS A 75 -13.16 13.57 -8.00
N LEU A 76 -12.17 14.17 -7.36
CA LEU A 76 -12.28 14.60 -5.96
C LEU A 76 -12.99 15.95 -5.90
N ALA A 77 -14.15 15.99 -5.24
CA ALA A 77 -14.73 17.24 -4.80
C ALA A 77 -14.12 17.54 -3.43
N ASP A 78 -13.20 18.50 -3.36
CA ASP A 78 -12.47 18.81 -2.12
C ASP A 78 -13.28 19.71 -1.17
N CYS A 79 -12.85 19.83 0.09
CA CYS A 79 -13.35 20.79 1.06
C CYS A 79 -12.45 22.03 1.15
N SER A 80 -12.97 23.13 1.71
CA SER A 80 -12.18 24.37 1.86
C SER A 80 -11.37 24.44 3.17
N GLU A 81 -11.72 23.64 4.16
CA GLU A 81 -11.01 23.55 5.44
C GLU A 81 -9.67 22.82 5.26
N SER A 82 -8.67 23.28 6.02
CA SER A 82 -7.29 22.78 5.93
C SER A 82 -6.87 21.96 7.14
N ASP A 83 -7.58 22.08 8.27
CA ASP A 83 -7.33 21.29 9.48
C ASP A 83 -7.85 19.84 9.28
N PRO A 84 -6.95 18.83 9.20
CA PRO A 84 -7.34 17.44 8.98
C PRO A 84 -8.25 16.87 10.07
N THR A 85 -8.21 17.43 11.28
CA THR A 85 -9.04 16.99 12.41
C THR A 85 -10.52 17.32 12.24
N LEU A 86 -10.81 18.35 11.45
CA LEU A 86 -12.17 18.80 11.14
C LEU A 86 -12.67 18.21 9.81
N CYS A 87 -11.76 17.82 8.93
CA CYS A 87 -12.07 17.36 7.58
C CYS A 87 -12.57 15.91 7.53
N GLU A 88 -13.61 15.69 6.75
CA GLU A 88 -14.23 14.39 6.49
C GLU A 88 -14.13 14.04 5.00
N LEU A 89 -13.80 12.78 4.69
CA LEU A 89 -13.84 12.24 3.32
C LEU A 89 -14.93 11.20 3.20
N PHE A 90 -15.88 11.41 2.29
CA PHE A 90 -16.91 10.45 1.92
C PHE A 90 -16.48 9.68 0.67
N LEU A 91 -16.36 8.37 0.81
CA LEU A 91 -16.20 7.43 -0.30
C LEU A 91 -17.59 6.99 -0.74
N VAL A 92 -17.94 7.30 -1.98
CA VAL A 92 -19.32 7.12 -2.48
C VAL A 92 -19.34 6.14 -3.65
N GLU A 93 -20.35 5.28 -3.70
CA GLU A 93 -20.54 4.35 -4.81
C GLU A 93 -21.06 5.07 -6.07
N GLY A 94 -20.19 5.22 -7.08
CA GLY A 94 -20.54 5.75 -8.39
C GLY A 94 -20.68 7.28 -8.49
N ASP A 95 -20.66 7.78 -9.72
CA ASP A 95 -20.78 9.22 -10.01
C ASP A 95 -22.17 9.77 -9.71
N SER A 96 -23.21 8.93 -9.78
CA SER A 96 -24.59 9.35 -9.53
C SER A 96 -24.80 9.74 -8.07
N ALA A 97 -24.51 8.84 -7.14
CA ALA A 97 -24.54 9.16 -5.71
C ALA A 97 -23.47 10.21 -5.35
N GLY A 98 -22.31 10.20 -6.03
CA GLY A 98 -21.30 11.25 -5.89
C GLY A 98 -21.81 12.66 -6.23
N GLY A 99 -22.62 12.81 -7.28
CA GLY A 99 -23.26 14.07 -7.65
C GLY A 99 -24.23 14.57 -6.58
N THR A 100 -25.09 13.69 -6.08
CA THR A 100 -26.03 13.99 -4.98
C THR A 100 -25.30 14.37 -3.70
N ALA A 101 -24.30 13.59 -3.30
CA ALA A 101 -23.46 13.85 -2.13
C ALA A 101 -22.72 15.19 -2.26
N LYS A 102 -22.21 15.51 -3.45
CA LYS A 102 -21.52 16.78 -3.73
C LYS A 102 -22.45 17.99 -3.54
N MET A 103 -23.71 17.88 -3.92
CA MET A 103 -24.70 18.97 -3.76
C MET A 103 -25.18 19.10 -2.30
N GLY A 104 -25.34 17.99 -1.58
CA GLY A 104 -25.87 17.97 -0.22
C GLY A 104 -24.84 18.22 0.90
N ARG A 105 -23.55 18.17 0.59
CA ARG A 105 -22.49 18.30 1.61
C ARG A 105 -22.30 19.72 2.13
N ASN A 106 -21.74 19.82 3.32
CA ASN A 106 -21.10 21.06 3.76
C ASN A 106 -19.70 21.18 3.11
N ARG A 107 -19.59 22.01 2.06
CA ARG A 107 -18.33 22.24 1.33
C ARG A 107 -17.18 22.73 2.20
N ARG A 108 -17.46 23.23 3.42
CA ARG A 108 -16.45 23.71 4.34
C ARG A 108 -15.51 22.58 4.76
N PHE A 109 -16.05 21.45 5.22
CA PHE A 109 -15.24 20.38 5.83
C PHE A 109 -15.47 18.98 5.24
N GLN A 110 -16.42 18.82 4.31
CA GLN A 110 -16.75 17.51 3.73
C GLN A 110 -16.25 17.39 2.28
N ALA A 111 -15.35 16.45 2.03
CA ALA A 111 -14.87 16.04 0.72
C ALA A 111 -15.62 14.81 0.21
N ILE A 112 -15.83 14.71 -1.11
CA ILE A 112 -16.52 13.59 -1.76
C ILE A 112 -15.59 12.97 -2.80
N LEU A 113 -15.38 11.67 -2.72
CA LEU A 113 -14.67 10.87 -3.71
C LEU A 113 -15.60 9.74 -4.23
N PRO A 114 -16.14 9.87 -5.45
CA PRO A 114 -16.89 8.79 -6.08
C PRO A 114 -15.93 7.70 -6.58
N LEU A 115 -16.28 6.44 -6.29
CA LEU A 115 -15.56 5.25 -6.73
C LEU A 115 -16.37 4.53 -7.81
N LYS A 116 -15.73 4.14 -8.91
CA LYS A 116 -16.41 3.49 -10.04
C LYS A 116 -16.25 1.99 -10.00
N GLY A 117 -17.37 1.29 -10.16
CA GLY A 117 -17.40 -0.17 -10.26
C GLY A 117 -16.95 -0.87 -8.98
N LYS A 118 -16.69 -2.18 -9.10
CA LYS A 118 -16.20 -2.99 -7.98
C LYS A 118 -14.72 -2.73 -7.75
N ILE A 119 -14.36 -2.37 -6.52
CA ILE A 119 -12.96 -2.20 -6.12
C ILE A 119 -12.21 -3.54 -6.27
N LEU A 120 -10.94 -3.47 -6.68
CA LEU A 120 -10.05 -4.62 -6.79
C LEU A 120 -9.98 -5.37 -5.46
N ASN A 121 -10.18 -6.69 -5.47
CA ASN A 121 -9.94 -7.53 -4.30
C ASN A 121 -8.43 -7.59 -4.00
N VAL A 122 -8.01 -6.84 -2.98
CA VAL A 122 -6.60 -6.70 -2.60
C VAL A 122 -6.02 -7.95 -1.91
N GLU A 123 -6.86 -8.80 -1.30
CA GLU A 123 -6.44 -10.02 -0.60
C GLU A 123 -5.80 -11.04 -1.57
N LYS A 124 -6.38 -11.16 -2.77
CA LYS A 124 -5.91 -12.07 -3.82
C LYS A 124 -4.95 -11.42 -4.81
N ALA A 125 -4.83 -10.10 -4.79
CA ALA A 125 -4.06 -9.35 -5.78
C ALA A 125 -2.60 -9.21 -5.36
N GLN A 126 -1.71 -9.32 -6.34
CA GLN A 126 -0.31 -8.95 -6.15
C GLN A 126 -0.21 -7.45 -5.92
N VAL A 127 0.70 -7.04 -5.03
CA VAL A 127 0.87 -5.64 -4.58
C VAL A 127 1.01 -4.65 -5.74
N TYR A 128 1.71 -5.00 -6.83
CA TYR A 128 1.83 -4.10 -7.98
C TYR A 128 0.48 -3.82 -8.66
N LYS A 129 -0.42 -4.82 -8.76
CA LYS A 129 -1.77 -4.64 -9.32
C LYS A 129 -2.62 -3.70 -8.48
N VAL A 130 -2.39 -3.70 -7.16
CA VAL A 130 -3.06 -2.80 -6.22
C VAL A 130 -2.64 -1.36 -6.49
N TYR A 131 -1.35 -1.08 -6.69
CA TYR A 131 -0.86 0.26 -7.04
C TYR A 131 -1.17 0.71 -8.48
N ASP A 132 -1.32 -0.25 -9.39
CA ASP A 132 -1.74 0.01 -10.77
C ASP A 132 -3.24 0.29 -10.90
N ASN A 133 -4.04 -0.15 -9.92
CA ASN A 133 -5.47 0.12 -9.90
C ASN A 133 -5.76 1.63 -9.71
N GLU A 134 -6.61 2.17 -10.57
CA GLU A 134 -6.92 3.59 -10.58
C GLU A 134 -7.69 4.03 -9.33
N GLU A 135 -8.68 3.26 -8.88
CA GLU A 135 -9.48 3.58 -7.69
C GLU A 135 -8.64 3.59 -6.42
N VAL A 136 -7.78 2.57 -6.26
CA VAL A 136 -6.83 2.53 -5.13
C VAL A 136 -5.87 3.72 -5.17
N ARG A 137 -5.34 4.05 -6.35
CA ARG A 137 -4.46 5.21 -6.51
C ARG A 137 -5.16 6.52 -6.15
N ASN A 138 -6.40 6.70 -6.61
CA ASN A 138 -7.20 7.88 -6.31
C ASN A 138 -7.46 8.00 -4.81
N MET A 139 -7.75 6.90 -4.10
CA MET A 139 -7.89 6.93 -2.64
C MET A 139 -6.59 7.34 -1.95
N ILE A 140 -5.45 6.78 -2.35
CA ILE A 140 -4.13 7.13 -1.79
C ILE A 140 -3.83 8.63 -1.99
N THR A 141 -4.04 9.13 -3.21
CA THR A 141 -3.81 10.54 -3.56
C THR A 141 -4.77 11.47 -2.81
N ALA A 142 -6.06 11.11 -2.70
CA ALA A 142 -7.05 11.89 -1.96
C ALA A 142 -6.68 11.98 -0.48
N LEU A 143 -6.32 10.86 0.16
CA LEU A 143 -5.93 10.82 1.57
C LEU A 143 -4.62 11.57 1.86
N GLY A 144 -3.78 11.78 0.86
CA GLY A 144 -2.46 12.42 1.04
C GLY A 144 -1.43 11.52 1.71
N VAL A 145 -1.68 10.21 1.76
CA VAL A 145 -0.77 9.25 2.40
C VAL A 145 0.30 8.78 1.42
N ALA A 146 1.52 8.57 1.94
CA ALA A 146 2.61 7.96 1.19
C ALA A 146 2.90 6.56 1.72
N MET A 147 3.09 5.61 0.79
CA MET A 147 3.44 4.22 1.11
C MET A 147 4.96 4.06 1.04
N GLY A 148 5.59 3.69 2.15
CA GLY A 148 7.03 3.52 2.32
C GLY A 148 7.66 4.65 3.14
N THR A 149 8.41 4.30 4.17
CA THR A 149 9.40 5.17 4.82
C THR A 149 10.79 4.59 4.58
N ASP A 150 11.84 5.41 4.75
CA ASP A 150 13.24 4.98 4.59
C ASP A 150 13.49 3.66 5.34
N GLY A 151 13.78 2.61 4.59
CA GLY A 151 14.09 1.27 5.12
C GLY A 151 12.90 0.34 5.39
N ASN A 152 11.64 0.79 5.29
CA ASN A 152 10.47 -0.08 5.42
C ASN A 152 9.43 0.15 4.31
N ASP A 153 9.52 -0.70 3.29
CA ASP A 153 8.64 -0.74 2.12
C ASP A 153 7.15 -0.91 2.45
N LYS A 154 6.82 -1.33 3.68
CA LYS A 154 5.43 -1.56 4.14
C LYS A 154 4.90 -0.48 5.08
N ALA A 155 5.73 0.46 5.54
CA ALA A 155 5.29 1.49 6.48
C ALA A 155 4.43 2.55 5.78
N ILE A 156 3.32 2.94 6.42
CA ILE A 156 2.44 4.01 5.92
C ILE A 156 2.84 5.31 6.61
N ASN A 157 3.17 6.34 5.84
CA ASN A 157 3.42 7.68 6.37
C ASN A 157 2.10 8.48 6.42
N LEU A 158 1.64 8.76 7.64
CA LEU A 158 0.40 9.48 7.92
C LEU A 158 0.61 10.98 8.14
N ASN A 159 1.84 11.49 8.09
CA ASN A 159 2.14 12.90 8.40
C ASN A 159 1.44 13.90 7.46
N LYS A 160 1.03 13.43 6.27
CA LYS A 160 0.33 14.23 5.26
C LYS A 160 -1.14 13.82 5.11
N LEU A 161 -1.68 13.07 6.07
CA LEU A 161 -3.08 12.66 6.07
C LEU A 161 -3.99 13.90 6.09
N ARG A 162 -4.91 13.95 5.13
CA ARG A 162 -5.77 15.14 4.90
C ARG A 162 -7.12 15.10 5.62
N TYR A 163 -7.58 13.91 5.98
CA TYR A 163 -8.91 13.69 6.55
C TYR A 163 -8.79 12.70 7.71
N HIS A 164 -9.15 13.12 8.92
CA HIS A 164 -9.14 12.23 10.08
C HIS A 164 -10.42 11.42 10.21
N LYS A 165 -11.44 11.76 9.41
CA LYS A 165 -12.68 11.00 9.32
C LYS A 165 -12.89 10.51 7.90
N ILE A 166 -13.02 9.20 7.77
CA ILE A 166 -13.34 8.54 6.50
C ILE A 166 -14.69 7.88 6.66
N VAL A 167 -15.65 8.27 5.82
CA VAL A 167 -17.01 7.74 5.81
C VAL A 167 -17.19 6.94 4.54
N ILE A 168 -17.57 5.68 4.68
CA ILE A 168 -17.92 4.82 3.55
C ILE A 168 -19.43 4.90 3.39
N MET A 169 -19.88 5.51 2.29
CA MET A 169 -21.29 5.72 1.98
C MET A 169 -21.67 4.88 0.77
N THR A 170 -22.27 3.72 1.02
CA THR A 170 -22.75 2.78 0.01
C THR A 170 -24.24 2.56 0.15
N ASP A 171 -24.86 2.08 -0.92
CA ASP A 171 -26.25 1.64 -0.89
C ASP A 171 -26.40 0.42 0.04
N ALA A 172 -27.61 0.21 0.54
CA ALA A 172 -27.97 -0.85 1.49
C ALA A 172 -28.28 -2.20 0.81
#